data_AF-A0A6N8L035-F1
#
_entry.id   AF-A0A6N8L035-F1
#
_cell.length_a   1.000
_cell.length_b   1.000
_cell.length_c   1.000
_cell.angle_alpha   90.00
_cell.angle_beta   90.00
_cell.angle_gamma   90.00
#
_symmetry.space_group_name_H-M   'P 1'
#
loop_
_entity.id
_entity.type
_entity.pdbx_description
1 polymer ?
#
loop_
_entity_poly.entity_id
_entity_poly.type
_entity_poly.pdbx_seq_one_letter_code
_entity_poly.pdbx_strand_id
1 'polypeptide(L)'
;MTTIKNELIGTWTLLSYIEIPTNGADSTFPMGQNPTGLLMYGADGHMSVQISNSNRPKFSSNDRYLAEEEEMLACIKGFIAFSASYHIDNKNAIVKYHINTSSFPNWEGAIQERKVDFEGDILYLKSVEPILSGGGYVHSYMTWRRVEKEELLSRRARFLELQSSKRNLSSMEDLD
;
A
#
# COMPACT_ATOMS: atom_id res chain seq x y z
N MET A 1 -6.49 -24.90 -2.47
CA MET A 1 -5.34 -24.03 -2.13
C MET A 1 -5.53 -22.73 -2.90
N THR A 2 -5.72 -21.61 -2.20
CA THR A 2 -5.60 -20.29 -2.83
C THR A 2 -4.16 -20.09 -3.27
N THR A 3 -3.94 -19.56 -4.46
CA THR A 3 -2.62 -19.17 -4.93
C THR A 3 -2.30 -17.78 -4.38
N ILE A 4 -1.03 -17.44 -4.22
CA ILE A 4 -0.59 -16.08 -3.82
C ILE A 4 -1.22 -15.02 -4.73
N LYS A 5 -1.40 -15.34 -6.02
CA LYS A 5 -2.10 -14.46 -6.97
C LYS A 5 -3.54 -14.14 -6.51
N ASN A 6 -4.31 -15.15 -6.13
CA ASN A 6 -5.69 -14.95 -5.70
C ASN A 6 -5.79 -14.13 -4.41
N GLU A 7 -4.80 -14.25 -3.53
CA GLU A 7 -4.75 -13.48 -2.29
C GLU A 7 -4.30 -12.03 -2.55
N LEU A 8 -3.38 -11.77 -3.49
CA LEU A 8 -2.96 -10.40 -3.82
C LEU A 8 -4.06 -9.56 -4.46
N ILE A 9 -4.92 -10.16 -5.30
CA ILE A 9 -5.98 -9.43 -6.02
C ILE A 9 -6.85 -8.62 -5.05
N GLY A 10 -7.03 -7.35 -5.36
CA GLY A 10 -7.80 -6.40 -4.55
C GLY A 10 -7.06 -5.09 -4.31
N THR A 11 -7.61 -4.32 -3.37
CA THR A 11 -7.11 -2.99 -3.00
C THR A 11 -6.54 -3.02 -1.59
N TRP A 12 -5.42 -2.33 -1.40
CA TRP A 12 -4.63 -2.34 -0.20
C TRP A 12 -4.24 -0.92 0.20
N THR A 13 -4.41 -0.57 1.47
CA THR A 13 -3.96 0.71 2.04
C THR A 13 -2.64 0.53 2.78
N LEU A 14 -1.70 1.45 2.56
CA LEU A 14 -0.40 1.42 3.22
C LEU A 14 -0.56 1.69 4.73
N LEU A 15 0.08 0.85 5.55
CA LEU A 15 0.22 1.07 7.00
C LEU A 15 1.60 1.64 7.33
N SER A 16 2.65 1.14 6.70
CA SER A 16 4.02 1.57 6.96
C SER A 16 4.93 1.35 5.75
N TYR A 17 5.95 2.20 5.62
CA TYR A 17 7.08 2.01 4.71
C TYR A 17 8.36 2.36 5.47
N ILE A 18 9.18 1.33 5.70
CA ILE A 18 10.44 1.39 6.45
C ILE A 18 11.58 0.96 5.52
N GLU A 19 12.71 1.64 5.63
CA GLU A 19 13.96 1.25 4.98
C GLU A 19 15.00 0.90 6.03
N ILE A 20 15.65 -0.24 5.87
CA ILE A 20 16.73 -0.70 6.75
C ILE A 20 18.05 -0.61 5.97
N PRO A 21 18.95 0.31 6.33
CA PRO A 21 20.26 0.43 5.69
C PRO A 21 21.10 -0.85 5.82
N THR A 22 21.78 -1.25 4.74
CA THR A 22 22.65 -2.43 4.75
C THR A 22 23.97 -2.21 5.48
N ASN A 23 24.32 -0.95 5.76
CA ASN A 23 25.51 -0.56 6.51
C ASN A 23 25.32 -0.65 8.04
N GLY A 24 24.15 -1.08 8.52
CA GLY A 24 23.84 -1.23 9.95
C GLY A 24 23.41 0.06 10.65
N ALA A 25 23.19 1.16 9.92
CA ALA A 25 22.59 2.36 10.48
C ALA A 25 21.11 2.14 10.85
N ASP A 26 20.57 3.06 11.65
CA ASP A 26 19.17 3.01 12.09
C ASP A 26 18.19 3.01 10.91
N SER A 27 17.05 2.34 11.11
CA SER A 27 15.97 2.31 10.13
C SER A 27 15.42 3.70 9.85
N THR A 28 15.07 3.97 8.60
CA THR A 28 14.51 5.24 8.15
C THR A 28 13.07 5.08 7.65
N PHE A 29 12.37 6.20 7.59
CA PHE A 29 10.99 6.29 7.11
C PHE A 29 10.96 7.22 5.89
N PRO A 30 11.24 6.71 4.67
CA PRO A 30 11.41 7.55 3.48
C PRO A 30 10.17 8.39 3.15
N MET A 31 8.99 7.92 3.57
CA MET A 31 7.70 8.60 3.38
C MET A 31 7.12 9.16 4.68
N GLY A 32 7.96 9.36 5.70
CA GLY A 32 7.54 9.74 7.04
C GLY A 32 6.91 8.58 7.83
N GLN A 33 6.64 8.81 9.11
CA GLN A 33 6.14 7.78 10.03
C GLN A 33 4.69 7.39 9.77
N ASN A 34 3.90 8.27 9.14
CA ASN A 34 2.49 8.07 8.86
C ASN A 34 2.22 8.21 7.35
N PRO A 35 2.79 7.36 6.50
CA PRO A 35 2.62 7.49 5.06
C PRO A 35 1.18 7.15 4.67
N THR A 36 0.75 7.66 3.52
CA THR A 36 -0.51 7.26 2.88
C THR A 36 -0.19 6.52 1.59
N GLY A 37 -1.01 5.54 1.21
CA GLY A 37 -0.80 4.87 -0.05
C GLY A 37 -1.91 3.90 -0.40
N LEU A 38 -2.03 3.64 -1.70
CA LEU A 38 -2.96 2.70 -2.28
C LEU A 38 -2.21 1.78 -3.23
N LEU A 39 -2.39 0.48 -3.06
CA LEU A 39 -1.86 -0.56 -3.93
C LEU A 39 -3.04 -1.39 -4.44
N MET A 40 -3.14 -1.53 -5.76
CA MET A 40 -4.21 -2.26 -6.42
C MET A 40 -3.61 -3.37 -7.27
N TYR A 41 -4.12 -4.59 -7.10
CA TYR A 41 -3.85 -5.73 -7.98
C TYR A 41 -5.13 -6.13 -8.70
N GLY A 42 -5.12 -6.00 -10.02
CA GLY A 42 -6.17 -6.47 -10.91
C GLY A 42 -6.06 -7.97 -11.16
N ALA A 43 -7.21 -8.62 -11.37
CA ALA A 43 -7.27 -10.03 -11.77
C ALA A 43 -6.72 -10.27 -13.18
N ASP A 44 -6.72 -9.23 -14.00
CA ASP A 44 -6.19 -9.15 -15.36
C ASP A 44 -4.64 -9.16 -15.41
N GLY A 45 -3.96 -9.08 -14.26
CA GLY A 45 -2.50 -9.10 -14.19
C GLY A 45 -1.84 -7.73 -14.21
N HIS A 46 -2.59 -6.64 -14.04
CA HIS A 46 -2.04 -5.30 -13.84
C HIS A 46 -2.07 -4.88 -12.38
N MET A 47 -1.13 -4.02 -12.01
CA MET A 47 -1.11 -3.40 -10.70
C MET A 47 -0.77 -1.91 -10.81
N SER A 48 -1.19 -1.15 -9.82
CA SER A 48 -0.76 0.23 -9.63
C SER A 48 -0.52 0.49 -8.15
N VAL A 49 0.50 1.27 -7.85
CA VAL A 49 0.82 1.70 -6.49
C VAL A 49 1.07 3.19 -6.46
N GLN A 50 0.57 3.84 -5.41
CA GLN A 50 0.85 5.22 -5.10
C GLN A 50 1.13 5.31 -3.61
N ILE A 51 2.25 5.92 -3.24
CA ILE A 51 2.68 6.12 -1.86
C ILE A 51 3.06 7.58 -1.70
N SER A 52 2.67 8.16 -0.58
CA SER A 52 3.00 9.52 -0.29
C SER A 52 3.25 9.82 1.17
N ASN A 53 4.16 10.77 1.40
CA ASN A 53 4.33 11.38 2.69
C ASN A 53 3.11 12.27 2.98
N SER A 54 2.46 12.00 4.12
CA SER A 54 1.25 12.70 4.57
C SER A 54 1.50 14.17 4.93
N ASN A 55 2.75 14.52 5.26
CA ASN A 55 3.15 15.88 5.62
C ASN A 55 3.67 16.70 4.42
N ARG A 56 3.37 16.28 3.18
CA ARG A 56 3.76 17.07 2.01
C ARG A 56 3.03 18.42 2.00
N PRO A 57 3.73 19.52 1.70
CA PRO A 57 3.09 20.82 1.57
C PRO A 57 2.11 20.80 0.40
N LYS A 58 1.00 21.53 0.57
CA LYS A 58 0.12 21.86 -0.55
C LYS A 58 0.77 22.94 -1.41
N PHE A 59 0.45 22.94 -2.68
CA PHE A 59 0.80 24.04 -3.57
C PHE A 59 0.02 25.29 -3.17
N SER A 60 0.68 26.44 -3.29
CA SER A 60 0.08 27.77 -3.12
C SER A 60 -1.00 28.03 -4.17
N SER A 61 -0.80 27.54 -5.41
CA SER A 61 -1.76 27.59 -6.50
C SER A 61 -2.64 26.33 -6.58
N ASN A 62 -3.89 26.51 -7.02
CA ASN A 62 -4.77 25.40 -7.39
C ASN A 62 -4.48 24.86 -8.81
N ASP A 63 -3.69 25.59 -9.60
CA ASP A 63 -3.18 25.11 -10.89
C ASP A 63 -1.77 24.53 -10.68
N ARG A 64 -1.65 23.20 -10.82
CA ARG A 64 -0.38 22.48 -10.66
C ARG A 64 0.72 22.93 -11.60
N TYR A 65 0.38 23.57 -12.73
CA TYR A 65 1.37 24.07 -13.69
C TYR A 65 1.97 25.42 -13.28
N LEU A 66 1.42 26.04 -12.23
CA LEU A 66 1.93 27.26 -11.59
C LEU A 66 2.61 26.95 -10.25
N ALA A 67 2.96 25.69 -9.98
CA ALA A 67 3.69 25.32 -8.78
C ALA A 67 5.13 25.84 -8.84
N GLU A 68 5.61 26.37 -7.72
CA GLU A 68 6.99 26.85 -7.60
C GLU A 68 7.98 25.66 -7.59
N GLU A 69 9.25 25.93 -7.88
CA GLU A 69 10.26 24.86 -7.99
C GLU A 69 10.43 24.06 -6.69
N GLU A 70 10.46 24.74 -5.54
CA GLU A 70 10.57 24.10 -4.23
C GLU A 70 9.34 23.23 -3.92
N GLU A 71 8.16 23.69 -4.32
CA GLU A 71 6.91 22.95 -4.16
C GLU A 71 6.92 21.67 -5.00
N MET A 72 7.33 21.77 -6.27
CA MET A 72 7.48 20.62 -7.16
C MET A 72 8.50 19.62 -6.63
N LEU A 73 9.63 20.08 -6.11
CA LEU A 73 10.67 19.22 -5.54
C LEU A 73 10.16 18.46 -4.30
N ALA A 74 9.45 19.15 -3.39
CA ALA A 74 8.85 18.51 -2.22
C ALA A 74 7.77 17.50 -2.62
N CYS A 75 6.98 17.81 -3.64
CA CYS A 75 5.95 16.93 -4.17
C CYS A 75 6.56 15.64 -4.74
N ILE A 76 7.58 15.76 -5.59
CA ILE A 76 8.26 14.61 -6.22
C ILE A 76 9.00 13.77 -5.18
N LYS A 77 9.76 14.39 -4.26
CA LYS A 77 10.51 13.64 -3.23
C LYS A 77 9.61 12.88 -2.27
N GLY A 78 8.43 13.41 -1.95
CA GLY A 78 7.48 12.77 -1.05
C GLY A 78 6.42 11.92 -1.74
N PHE A 79 6.60 11.55 -3.02
CA PHE A 79 5.63 10.77 -3.79
C PHE A 79 6.31 9.70 -4.64
N ILE A 80 5.81 8.48 -4.55
CA ILE A 80 6.19 7.39 -5.46
C ILE A 80 4.90 6.83 -6.07
N ALA A 81 4.85 6.76 -7.39
CA ALA A 81 3.78 6.07 -8.08
C ALA A 81 4.31 5.30 -9.27
N PHE A 82 3.82 4.09 -9.50
CA PHE A 82 4.05 3.38 -10.74
C PHE A 82 2.92 2.39 -11.03
N SER A 83 2.80 2.03 -12.31
CA SER A 83 1.90 1.00 -12.79
C SER A 83 2.68 -0.02 -13.60
N ALA A 84 2.31 -1.29 -13.45
CA ALA A 84 3.04 -2.41 -14.01
C ALA A 84 2.10 -3.57 -14.34
N SER A 85 2.51 -4.45 -15.25
CA SER A 85 2.02 -5.84 -15.20
C SER A 85 2.75 -6.60 -14.09
N TYR A 86 2.10 -7.61 -13.52
CA TYR A 86 2.70 -8.42 -12.46
C TYR A 86 2.58 -9.92 -12.68
N HIS A 87 3.62 -10.63 -12.23
CA HIS A 87 3.69 -12.09 -12.25
C HIS A 87 4.12 -12.63 -10.89
N ILE A 88 3.59 -13.81 -10.54
CA ILE A 88 3.83 -14.44 -9.24
C ILE A 88 4.67 -15.71 -9.41
N ASP A 89 5.81 -15.72 -8.75
CA ASP A 89 6.57 -16.93 -8.46
C ASP A 89 6.06 -17.52 -7.14
N ASN A 90 5.16 -18.50 -7.25
CA ASN A 90 4.56 -19.15 -6.09
C ASN A 90 5.58 -19.98 -5.30
N LYS A 91 6.67 -20.46 -5.92
CA LYS A 91 7.66 -21.31 -5.26
C LYS A 91 8.50 -20.49 -4.27
N ASN A 92 8.84 -19.27 -4.65
CA ASN A 92 9.69 -18.39 -3.85
C ASN A 92 8.91 -17.32 -3.08
N ALA A 93 7.58 -17.28 -3.25
CA ALA A 93 6.70 -16.23 -2.74
C ALA A 93 7.16 -14.83 -3.17
N ILE A 94 7.40 -14.67 -4.47
CA ILE A 94 7.86 -13.40 -5.07
C ILE A 94 6.82 -12.89 -6.06
N VAL A 95 6.52 -11.60 -5.98
CA VAL A 95 5.82 -10.86 -7.03
C VAL A 95 6.84 -10.03 -7.82
N LYS A 96 6.75 -10.10 -9.14
CA LYS A 96 7.57 -9.35 -10.09
C LYS A 96 6.70 -8.31 -10.79
N TYR A 97 7.17 -7.07 -10.84
CA TYR A 97 6.52 -5.95 -11.53
C TYR A 97 7.32 -5.59 -12.77
N HIS A 98 6.69 -5.62 -13.94
CA HIS A 98 7.24 -5.07 -15.18
C HIS A 98 6.67 -3.67 -15.37
N ILE A 99 7.47 -2.66 -15.04
CA ILE A 99 6.98 -1.29 -14.87
C ILE A 99 6.73 -0.64 -16.23
N ASN A 100 5.52 -0.13 -16.44
CA ASN A 100 5.11 0.56 -17.66
C ASN A 100 5.20 2.08 -17.54
N THR A 101 4.80 2.64 -16.40
CA THR A 101 4.79 4.09 -16.13
C THR A 101 5.22 4.35 -14.71
N SER A 102 6.04 5.38 -14.46
CA SER A 102 6.57 5.67 -13.12
C SER A 102 6.74 7.17 -12.87
N SER A 103 6.50 7.62 -11.63
CA SER A 103 6.88 8.96 -11.18
C SER A 103 8.40 9.14 -11.11
N PHE A 104 9.16 8.04 -11.11
CA PHE A 104 10.60 8.01 -11.33
C PHE A 104 10.89 7.32 -12.67
N PRO A 105 11.14 8.07 -13.76
CA PRO A 105 11.22 7.53 -15.12
C PRO A 105 12.24 6.42 -15.32
N ASN A 106 13.33 6.41 -14.54
CA ASN A 106 14.37 5.38 -14.64
C ASN A 106 13.87 3.96 -14.30
N TRP A 107 12.69 3.84 -13.70
CA TRP A 107 12.06 2.55 -13.46
C TRP A 107 11.22 2.05 -14.63
N GLU A 108 10.93 2.87 -15.63
CA GLU A 108 10.16 2.44 -16.79
C GLU A 108 10.92 1.37 -17.58
N GLY A 109 10.26 0.25 -17.87
CA GLY A 109 10.87 -0.94 -18.47
C GLY A 109 11.69 -1.82 -17.51
N ALA A 110 11.92 -1.36 -16.27
CA ALA A 110 12.63 -2.15 -15.26
C ALA A 110 11.71 -3.22 -14.64
N ILE A 111 12.35 -4.25 -14.06
CA ILE A 111 11.69 -5.27 -13.25
C ILE A 111 12.00 -4.99 -11.78
N GLN A 112 10.95 -4.90 -10.96
CA GLN A 112 11.08 -4.90 -9.50
C GLN A 112 10.52 -6.18 -8.91
N GLU A 113 11.22 -6.74 -7.93
CA GLU A 113 10.79 -7.96 -7.25
C GLU A 113 10.54 -7.69 -5.76
N ARG A 114 9.44 -8.23 -5.24
CA ARG A 114 9.10 -8.17 -3.82
C ARG A 114 8.80 -9.56 -3.30
N LYS A 115 9.38 -9.90 -2.15
CA LYS A 115 8.94 -11.06 -1.37
C LYS A 115 7.61 -10.74 -0.69
N VAL A 116 6.69 -11.68 -0.77
CA VAL A 116 5.31 -11.57 -0.33
C VAL A 116 5.11 -12.43 0.92
N ASP A 117 4.41 -11.88 1.91
CA ASP A 117 3.91 -12.63 3.05
C ASP A 117 2.55 -12.08 3.50
N PHE A 118 1.75 -12.90 4.18
CA PHE A 118 0.40 -12.54 4.60
C PHE A 118 0.12 -12.91 6.06
N GLU A 119 -0.64 -12.07 6.74
CA GLU A 119 -1.23 -12.34 8.04
C GLU A 119 -2.68 -11.84 8.06
N GLY A 120 -3.62 -12.72 7.71
CA GLY A 120 -5.03 -12.36 7.54
C GLY A 120 -5.22 -11.29 6.46
N ASP A 121 -5.67 -10.11 6.86
CA ASP A 121 -5.87 -8.96 5.98
C ASP A 121 -4.63 -8.05 5.86
N ILE A 122 -3.49 -8.49 6.40
CA ILE A 122 -2.21 -7.79 6.30
C ILE A 122 -1.35 -8.43 5.21
N LEU A 123 -0.83 -7.60 4.32
CA LEU A 123 0.14 -7.95 3.29
C LEU A 123 1.48 -7.31 3.63
N TYR A 124 2.53 -8.13 3.69
CA TYR A 124 3.90 -7.68 3.82
C TYR A 124 4.61 -7.80 2.48
N LEU A 125 5.23 -6.70 2.04
CA LEU A 125 6.07 -6.66 0.86
C LEU A 125 7.46 -6.18 1.25
N LYS A 126 8.49 -6.95 0.92
CA LYS A 126 9.88 -6.52 1.11
C LYS A 126 10.71 -6.69 -0.15
N SER A 127 11.75 -5.89 -0.32
CA SER A 127 12.67 -6.08 -1.45
C SER A 127 13.36 -7.43 -1.35
N VAL A 128 13.57 -8.09 -2.50
CA VAL A 128 14.34 -9.34 -2.57
C VAL A 128 15.82 -9.04 -2.36
N GLU A 129 16.34 -8.05 -3.10
CA GLU A 129 17.69 -7.51 -2.98
C GLU A 129 17.67 -6.10 -2.36
N PRO A 130 18.80 -5.60 -1.85
CA PRO A 130 18.92 -4.19 -1.47
C PRO A 130 18.65 -3.26 -2.65
N ILE A 131 17.92 -2.17 -2.40
CA ILE A 131 17.63 -1.12 -3.38
C ILE A 131 18.43 0.14 -3.06
N LEU A 132 18.69 0.97 -4.07
CA LEU A 132 19.32 2.27 -3.88
C LEU A 132 18.27 3.28 -3.39
N SER A 133 18.51 3.88 -2.23
CA SER A 133 17.68 4.94 -1.64
C SER A 133 18.57 5.93 -0.89
N GLY A 134 18.36 7.24 -1.09
CA GLY A 134 19.13 8.29 -0.40
C GLY A 134 20.66 8.22 -0.59
N GLY A 135 21.14 7.58 -1.66
CA GLY A 135 22.57 7.37 -1.92
C GLY A 135 23.20 6.13 -1.25
N GLY A 136 22.41 5.32 -0.54
CA GLY A 136 22.85 4.07 0.08
C GLY A 136 21.99 2.87 -0.34
N TYR A 137 22.46 1.67 -0.03
CA TYR A 137 21.67 0.45 -0.22
C TYR A 137 20.84 0.13 1.03
N VAL A 138 19.57 -0.18 0.83
CA VAL A 138 18.61 -0.45 1.90
C VAL A 138 17.72 -1.64 1.54
N HIS A 139 17.24 -2.36 2.54
CA HIS A 139 16.09 -3.24 2.37
C HIS A 139 14.80 -2.47 2.65
N SER A 140 13.88 -2.48 1.69
CA SER A 140 12.56 -1.86 1.88
C SER A 140 11.57 -2.86 2.48
N TYR A 141 10.77 -2.41 3.42
CA TYR A 141 9.69 -3.15 4.06
C TYR A 141 8.43 -2.30 4.04
N MET A 142 7.35 -2.86 3.50
CA MET A 142 6.05 -2.21 3.45
C MET A 142 4.98 -3.14 4.02
N THR A 143 4.15 -2.60 4.89
CA THR A 143 3.00 -3.30 5.44
C THR A 143 1.74 -2.65 4.90
N TRP A 144 0.84 -3.47 4.38
CA TRP A 144 -0.41 -3.06 3.76
C TRP A 144 -1.58 -3.75 4.43
N ARG A 145 -2.74 -3.09 4.43
CA ARG A 145 -4.01 -3.66 4.89
C ARG A 145 -4.99 -3.75 3.75
N ARG A 146 -5.68 -4.88 3.61
CA ARG A 146 -6.72 -5.05 2.62
C ARG A 146 -7.88 -4.08 2.91
N VAL A 147 -8.38 -3.43 1.85
CA VAL A 147 -9.62 -2.66 1.94
C VAL A 147 -10.80 -3.63 1.97
N GLU A 148 -11.61 -3.55 3.01
CA GLU A 148 -12.87 -4.32 3.07
C GLU A 148 -13.79 -3.87 1.94
N LYS A 149 -14.47 -4.82 1.30
CA LYS A 149 -15.50 -4.48 0.30
C LYS A 149 -16.64 -3.73 1.00
N GLU A 150 -17.10 -2.64 0.39
CA GLU A 150 -18.18 -1.82 0.91
C GLU A 150 -19.49 -2.62 1.16
N GLU A 151 -19.74 -3.64 0.34
CA GLU A 151 -20.85 -4.58 0.55
C GLU A 151 -20.70 -5.41 1.84
N LEU A 152 -19.47 -5.78 2.21
CA LEU A 152 -19.19 -6.49 3.47
C LEU A 152 -19.30 -5.56 4.68
N LEU A 153 -18.85 -4.31 4.55
CA LEU A 153 -19.05 -3.27 5.55
C LEU A 153 -20.54 -3.03 5.80
N SER A 154 -21.32 -2.91 4.73
CA SER A 154 -22.77 -2.72 4.79
C SER A 154 -23.49 -3.92 5.43
N ARG A 155 -23.09 -5.15 5.07
CA ARG A 155 -23.63 -6.38 5.68
C ARG A 155 -23.29 -6.49 7.16
N ARG A 156 -22.05 -6.16 7.55
CA ARG A 156 -21.59 -6.16 8.94
C ARG A 156 -22.33 -5.12 9.77
N ALA A 157 -22.51 -3.89 9.25
CA ALA A 157 -23.29 -2.85 9.90
C ALA A 157 -24.74 -3.31 10.17
N ARG A 158 -25.40 -3.84 9.14
CA ARG A 158 -26.77 -4.38 9.26
C ARG A 158 -26.88 -5.54 10.25
N PHE A 159 -25.87 -6.41 10.31
CA PHE A 159 -25.83 -7.51 11.28
C PHE A 159 -25.69 -7.01 12.72
N LEU A 160 -24.83 -6.02 12.96
CA LEU A 160 -24.66 -5.40 14.28
C LEU A 160 -25.91 -4.66 14.75
N GLU A 161 -26.58 -3.94 13.84
CA GLU A 161 -27.89 -3.31 14.12
C GLU A 161 -28.92 -4.34 14.58
N LEU A 162 -29.07 -5.45 13.85
CA LEU A 162 -29.99 -6.54 14.22
C LEU A 162 -29.68 -7.15 15.59
N GLN A 163 -28.39 -7.33 15.94
CA GLN A 163 -28.00 -7.84 17.24
C GLN A 163 -28.29 -6.85 18.38
N SER A 164 -28.06 -5.56 18.15
CA SER A 164 -28.39 -4.52 19.13
C SER A 164 -29.89 -4.41 19.37
N SER A 165 -30.70 -4.50 18.31
CA SER A 165 -32.16 -4.48 18.39
C SER A 165 -32.69 -5.66 19.19
N LYS A 166 -32.22 -6.89 18.90
CA LYS A 166 -32.62 -8.09 19.66
C LYS A 166 -32.23 -8.03 21.14
N ARG A 167 -31.08 -7.45 21.46
CA ARG A 167 -30.62 -7.29 22.85
C ARG A 167 -31.50 -6.29 23.62
N ASN A 168 -31.94 -5.21 22.98
CA ASN A 168 -32.86 -4.23 23.58
C ASN A 168 -34.27 -4.80 23.79
N LEU A 169 -34.77 -5.63 22.87
CA LEU A 169 -36.05 -6.32 23.03
C LEU A 169 -36.03 -7.32 24.20
N SER A 170 -34.97 -8.11 24.32
CA SER A 170 -34.80 -9.04 25.46
C SER A 170 -34.72 -8.31 26.81
N SER A 171 -34.06 -7.16 26.88
CA SER A 171 -33.99 -6.39 28.15
C SER A 171 -35.31 -5.72 28.55
N MET A 172 -36.27 -5.57 27.63
CA MET A 172 -37.62 -5.06 27.96
C MET A 172 -38.56 -6.17 28.43
N GLU A 173 -38.36 -7.42 28.00
CA GLU A 173 -39.16 -8.57 28.45
C GLU A 173 -38.78 -9.05 29.86
N ASP A 174 -37.58 -8.73 30.35
CA ASP A 174 -37.13 -9.07 31.71
C ASP A 174 -37.57 -8.05 32.80
N LEU A 175 -38.38 -7.05 32.45
CA LEU A 175 -38.85 -5.97 33.34
C LEU A 175 -40.34 -6.04 33.73
N ASP A 176 -41.06 -7.09 33.30
CA ASP A 176 -42.43 -7.43 33.74
C ASP A 176 -42.42 -8.64 34.69
#